data_AF-C2JTC8-F1
#
_entry.id   AF-C2JTC8-F1
#
_cell.length_a   1.000
_cell.length_b   1.000
_cell.length_c   1.000
_cell.angle_alpha   90.00
_cell.angle_beta   90.00
_cell.angle_gamma   90.00
#
_symmetry.space_group_name_H-M   'P 1'
#
loop_
_entity.id
_entity.type
_entity.pdbx_description
1 polymer ?
#
loop_
_entity_poly.entity_id
_entity_poly.type
_entity_poly.pdbx_seq_one_letter_code
_entity_poly.pdbx_strand_id
1 'polypeptide(L)'
;MLKQTKYCLMLILAVMIVTIIGASVKNLNTNQYCYQEKNIKLGQTALLYRKHPFRITHVEMTTDLAKVFNQQEQRILKDDQTKQFIVVKAVSSYRSSEHITLNVDNNNIYEVSPFGTRRYASSYRYVFCLSKKLSGAFNSHSLRLSVDNPDLPGRTRHTFLLTK
;
A
#
# COMPACT_ATOMS: atom_id res chain seq x y z
N MET A 1 -30.92 58.19 3.47
CA MET A 1 -30.09 57.70 4.59
C MET A 1 -30.49 56.29 5.04
N LEU A 2 -31.66 56.07 5.68
CA LEU A 2 -32.02 54.76 6.26
C LEU A 2 -32.19 53.59 5.25
N LYS A 3 -32.62 53.87 4.00
CA LYS A 3 -32.74 52.83 2.95
C LYS A 3 -31.36 52.40 2.42
N GLN A 4 -30.45 53.35 2.19
CA GLN A 4 -29.09 53.05 1.71
C GLN A 4 -28.26 52.26 2.74
N THR A 5 -28.40 52.57 4.04
CA THR A 5 -27.74 51.78 5.09
C THR A 5 -28.28 50.35 5.17
N LYS A 6 -29.59 50.14 4.99
CA LYS A 6 -30.18 48.80 4.89
C LYS A 6 -29.68 47.99 3.70
N TYR A 7 -29.54 48.62 2.53
CA TYR A 7 -28.98 47.95 1.34
C TYR A 7 -27.50 47.61 1.51
N CYS A 8 -26.72 48.48 2.14
CA CYS A 8 -25.31 48.21 2.44
C CYS A 8 -25.17 47.04 3.43
N LEU A 9 -26.03 46.98 4.43
CA LEU A 9 -26.04 45.91 5.44
C LEU A 9 -26.49 44.56 4.83
N MET A 10 -27.49 44.57 3.94
CA MET A 10 -27.89 43.40 3.14
C MET A 10 -26.74 42.88 2.25
N LEU A 11 -25.96 43.79 1.65
CA LEU A 11 -24.81 43.43 0.83
C LEU A 11 -23.73 42.73 1.66
N ILE A 12 -23.39 43.27 2.83
CA ILE A 12 -22.41 42.67 3.75
C ILE A 12 -22.87 41.28 4.19
N LEU A 13 -24.16 41.13 4.50
CA LEU A 13 -24.74 39.84 4.89
C LEU A 13 -24.64 38.81 3.76
N ALA A 14 -24.94 39.22 2.52
CA ALA A 14 -24.84 38.37 1.35
C ALA A 14 -23.38 37.92 1.09
N VAL A 15 -22.42 38.85 1.23
CA VAL A 15 -21.00 38.52 1.09
C VAL A 15 -20.55 37.52 2.16
N MET A 16 -20.98 37.69 3.42
CA MET A 16 -20.68 36.73 4.48
C MET A 16 -21.26 35.34 4.20
N ILE A 17 -22.48 35.25 3.68
CA ILE A 17 -23.09 33.96 3.35
C ILE A 17 -22.30 33.26 2.24
N VAL A 18 -21.93 33.98 1.18
CA VAL A 18 -21.15 33.43 0.06
C VAL A 18 -19.76 32.97 0.49
N THR A 19 -19.09 33.71 1.37
CA THR A 19 -17.77 33.32 1.88
C THR A 19 -17.84 32.09 2.79
N ILE A 20 -18.87 31.98 3.63
CA ILE A 20 -19.09 30.80 4.48
C ILE A 20 -19.39 29.56 3.62
N ILE A 21 -20.31 29.65 2.64
CA ILE A 21 -20.62 28.55 1.73
C ILE A 21 -19.37 28.13 0.94
N GLY A 22 -18.61 29.10 0.41
CA GLY A 22 -17.36 28.85 -0.31
C GLY A 22 -16.31 28.14 0.56
N ALA A 23 -16.19 28.51 1.83
CA ALA A 23 -15.31 27.84 2.79
C ALA A 23 -15.80 26.42 3.12
N SER A 24 -17.11 26.22 3.34
CA SER A 24 -17.69 24.90 3.61
C SER A 24 -17.53 23.94 2.44
N VAL A 25 -17.73 24.38 1.19
CA VAL A 25 -17.54 23.55 -0.01
C VAL A 25 -16.08 23.16 -0.21
N LYS A 26 -15.14 24.11 -0.03
CA LYS A 26 -13.70 23.79 -0.05
C LYS A 26 -13.35 22.78 1.03
N ASN A 27 -13.90 22.93 2.24
CA ASN A 27 -13.58 22.06 3.37
C ASN A 27 -14.17 20.64 3.22
N LEU A 28 -15.37 20.53 2.62
CA LEU A 28 -16.00 19.26 2.24
C LEU A 28 -15.16 18.48 1.20
N ASN A 29 -14.60 19.18 0.21
CA ASN A 29 -13.71 18.56 -0.77
C ASN A 29 -12.37 18.11 -0.16
N THR A 30 -11.85 18.79 0.86
CA THR A 30 -10.68 18.29 1.62
C THR A 30 -11.01 17.09 2.51
N ASN A 31 -12.20 17.06 3.13
CA ASN A 31 -12.64 15.94 3.98
C ASN A 31 -13.08 14.69 3.21
N GLN A 32 -13.35 14.80 1.90
CA GLN A 32 -13.59 13.65 1.02
C GLN A 32 -12.38 12.70 0.91
N TYR A 33 -11.20 13.15 1.34
CA TYR A 33 -9.96 12.38 1.29
C TYR A 33 -9.50 11.93 2.68
N CYS A 34 -10.45 11.43 3.49
CA CYS A 34 -10.10 10.70 4.71
C CYS A 34 -9.29 9.44 4.34
N TYR A 35 -8.31 9.07 5.17
CA TYR A 35 -7.53 7.86 4.95
C TYR A 35 -8.45 6.64 5.00
N GLN A 36 -8.46 5.84 3.93
CA GLN A 36 -9.24 4.61 3.86
C GLN A 36 -8.32 3.40 3.75
N GLU A 37 -8.41 2.50 4.72
CA GLU A 37 -7.73 1.22 4.69
C GLU A 37 -8.72 0.08 4.50
N LYS A 38 -8.42 -0.84 3.57
CA LYS A 38 -9.24 -2.03 3.32
C LYS A 38 -8.43 -3.29 3.54
N ASN A 39 -8.92 -4.15 4.44
CA ASN A 39 -8.33 -5.45 4.71
C ASN A 39 -8.82 -6.48 3.68
N ILE A 40 -7.87 -7.15 3.01
CA ILE A 40 -8.13 -8.12 1.95
C ILE A 40 -7.53 -9.46 2.36
N LYS A 41 -8.31 -10.54 2.31
CA LYS A 41 -7.80 -11.87 2.66
C LYS A 41 -6.94 -12.44 1.54
N LEU A 42 -6.01 -13.33 1.89
CA LEU A 42 -5.25 -14.10 0.90
C LEU A 42 -6.19 -14.77 -0.11
N GLY A 43 -5.86 -14.68 -1.39
CA GLY A 43 -6.67 -15.23 -2.47
C GLY A 43 -7.83 -14.34 -2.93
N GLN A 44 -8.14 -13.23 -2.25
CA GLN A 44 -9.11 -12.25 -2.74
C GLN A 44 -8.46 -11.22 -3.68
N THR A 45 -9.22 -10.77 -4.68
CA THR A 45 -8.81 -9.72 -5.60
C THR A 45 -9.27 -8.37 -5.07
N ALA A 46 -8.38 -7.38 -5.07
CA ALA A 46 -8.73 -5.98 -4.85
C ALA A 46 -8.34 -5.14 -6.08
N LEU A 47 -9.04 -4.03 -6.31
CA LEU A 47 -8.67 -3.05 -7.32
C LEU A 47 -7.79 -2.00 -6.67
N LEU A 48 -6.52 -1.90 -7.07
CA LEU A 48 -5.58 -0.96 -6.45
C LEU A 48 -5.89 0.50 -6.83
N TYR A 49 -6.15 0.73 -8.11
CA TYR A 49 -6.61 1.98 -8.66
C TYR A 49 -7.30 1.71 -9.99
N ARG A 50 -8.31 2.52 -10.32
CA ARG A 50 -9.12 2.36 -11.53
C ARG A 50 -9.61 0.91 -11.71
N LYS A 51 -9.17 0.24 -12.78
CA LYS A 51 -9.49 -1.16 -13.12
C LYS A 51 -8.27 -2.08 -13.02
N HIS A 52 -7.27 -1.75 -12.21
CA HIS A 52 -6.08 -2.59 -12.04
C HIS A 52 -6.28 -3.61 -10.91
N PRO A 53 -6.64 -4.87 -11.20
CA PRO A 53 -6.75 -5.90 -10.18
C PRO A 53 -5.38 -6.28 -9.65
N PHE A 54 -5.38 -6.59 -8.36
CA PHE A 54 -4.28 -7.19 -7.63
C PHE A 54 -4.82 -8.27 -6.72
N ARG A 55 -4.25 -9.47 -6.84
CA ARG A 55 -4.63 -10.63 -6.05
C ARG A 55 -3.38 -11.35 -5.60
N ILE A 56 -3.25 -11.57 -4.30
CA ILE A 56 -2.20 -12.44 -3.76
C ILE A 56 -2.66 -13.88 -3.89
N THR A 57 -1.87 -14.69 -4.57
CA THR A 57 -2.19 -16.09 -4.86
C THR A 57 -1.47 -17.05 -3.93
N HIS A 58 -0.26 -16.72 -3.52
CA HIS A 58 0.56 -17.58 -2.70
C HIS A 58 1.63 -16.77 -1.97
N VAL A 59 1.99 -17.23 -0.78
CA VAL A 59 3.06 -16.65 0.03
C VAL A 59 3.93 -17.78 0.52
N GLU A 60 5.23 -17.59 0.41
CA GLU A 60 6.23 -18.58 0.77
C GLU A 60 7.31 -17.91 1.61
N MET A 61 7.75 -18.58 2.68
CA MET A 61 8.91 -18.18 3.46
C MET A 61 10.04 -19.15 3.18
N THR A 62 11.22 -18.64 2.82
CA THR A 62 12.36 -19.47 2.44
C THR A 62 13.68 -18.84 2.85
N THR A 63 14.65 -19.66 3.21
CA THR A 63 16.07 -19.27 3.34
C THR A 63 16.89 -19.75 2.14
N ASP A 64 16.29 -20.56 1.26
CA ASP A 64 16.93 -21.09 0.06
C ASP A 64 16.88 -20.05 -1.07
N LEU A 65 18.04 -19.44 -1.34
CA LEU A 65 18.23 -18.46 -2.41
C LEU A 65 17.95 -19.03 -3.80
N ALA A 66 18.16 -20.34 -4.02
CA ALA A 66 18.01 -20.95 -5.34
C ALA A 66 16.55 -21.04 -5.79
N LYS A 67 15.60 -21.04 -4.85
CA LYS A 67 14.16 -21.01 -5.17
C LYS A 67 13.67 -19.64 -5.62
N VAL A 68 14.41 -18.59 -5.28
CA VAL A 68 13.96 -17.21 -5.42
C VAL A 68 14.74 -16.47 -6.49
N PHE A 69 16.06 -16.67 -6.53
CA PHE A 69 17.01 -15.88 -7.30
C PHE A 69 17.70 -16.71 -8.37
N ASN A 70 18.10 -16.08 -9.48
CA ASN A 70 18.91 -16.73 -10.50
C ASN A 70 20.39 -16.84 -10.06
N GLN A 71 21.20 -17.56 -10.84
CA GLN A 71 22.61 -17.79 -10.48
C GLN A 71 23.44 -16.51 -10.33
N GLN A 72 23.15 -15.45 -11.08
CA GLN A 72 23.90 -14.19 -10.99
C GLN A 72 23.57 -13.46 -9.68
N GLU A 73 22.31 -13.41 -9.30
CA GLU A 73 21.85 -12.74 -8.07
C GLU A 73 22.25 -13.51 -6.83
N GLN A 74 22.24 -14.85 -6.89
CA GLN A 74 22.80 -15.69 -5.84
C GLN A 74 24.28 -15.38 -5.58
N ARG A 75 25.04 -14.99 -6.61
CA ARG A 75 26.44 -14.56 -6.43
C ARG A 75 26.54 -13.21 -5.71
N ILE A 76 25.62 -12.29 -5.99
CA ILE A 76 25.56 -10.97 -5.34
C ILE A 76 25.13 -11.11 -3.87
N LEU A 77 24.22 -12.05 -3.58
CA LEU A 77 23.71 -12.34 -2.23
C LEU A 77 24.53 -13.39 -1.46
N LYS A 78 25.80 -13.61 -1.81
CA LYS A 78 26.62 -14.65 -1.16
C LYS A 78 26.74 -14.47 0.36
N ASP A 79 26.76 -13.23 0.83
CA ASP A 79 26.85 -12.92 2.27
C ASP A 79 25.50 -13.07 3.00
N ASP A 80 24.40 -13.19 2.24
CA ASP A 80 23.03 -13.22 2.74
C ASP A 80 22.47 -14.64 2.91
N GLN A 81 23.33 -15.68 2.89
CA GLN A 81 22.92 -17.09 3.05
C GLN A 81 22.21 -17.38 4.38
N THR A 82 22.43 -16.53 5.39
CA THR A 82 21.74 -16.64 6.67
C THR A 82 20.44 -15.86 6.71
N LYS A 83 20.08 -15.06 5.69
CA LYS A 83 18.85 -14.26 5.70
C LYS A 83 17.62 -15.10 5.35
N GLN A 84 16.46 -14.61 5.78
CA GLN A 84 15.17 -15.21 5.50
C GLN A 84 14.37 -14.30 4.58
N PHE A 85 13.72 -14.89 3.58
CA PHE A 85 12.98 -14.19 2.55
C PHE A 85 11.51 -14.55 2.63
N ILE A 86 10.65 -13.54 2.43
CA ILE A 86 9.23 -13.72 2.18
C ILE A 86 8.99 -13.42 0.70
N VAL A 87 8.46 -14.43 0.01
CA VAL A 87 8.12 -14.36 -1.42
C VAL A 87 6.61 -14.32 -1.57
N VAL A 88 6.10 -13.19 -2.03
CA VAL A 88 4.68 -12.99 -2.30
C VAL A 88 4.43 -13.11 -3.80
N LYS A 89 3.64 -14.10 -4.20
CA LYS A 89 3.22 -14.34 -5.59
C LYS A 89 1.85 -13.72 -5.81
N ALA A 90 1.76 -12.75 -6.72
CA ALA A 90 0.52 -12.04 -7.01
C ALA A 90 0.19 -12.02 -8.50
N VAL A 91 -1.09 -12.08 -8.82
CA VAL A 91 -1.61 -11.76 -10.15
C VAL A 91 -2.02 -10.31 -10.13
N SER A 92 -1.38 -9.52 -10.98
CA SER A 92 -1.54 -8.08 -11.00
C SER A 92 -1.41 -7.55 -12.42
N SER A 93 -2.23 -6.57 -12.76
CA SER A 93 -1.98 -5.73 -13.95
C SER A 93 -1.06 -4.54 -13.65
N TYR A 94 -0.84 -4.26 -12.37
CA TYR A 94 0.07 -3.25 -11.86
C TYR A 94 1.51 -3.80 -11.77
N ARG A 95 2.46 -3.10 -12.40
CA ARG A 95 3.81 -3.63 -12.67
C ARG A 95 4.91 -3.09 -11.74
N SER A 96 4.61 -2.13 -10.86
CA SER A 96 5.60 -1.49 -9.98
C SER A 96 5.58 -2.06 -8.56
N SER A 97 6.69 -1.89 -7.83
CA SER A 97 6.83 -2.15 -6.38
C SER A 97 6.74 -0.89 -5.52
N GLU A 98 6.77 0.30 -6.11
CA GLU A 98 7.03 1.55 -5.37
C GLU A 98 5.99 1.83 -4.27
N HIS A 99 4.81 1.25 -4.40
CA HIS A 99 3.70 1.42 -3.46
C HIS A 99 3.40 0.15 -2.65
N ILE A 100 4.30 -0.84 -2.66
CA ILE A 100 4.11 -2.14 -2.03
C ILE A 100 5.08 -2.28 -0.86
N THR A 101 4.52 -2.50 0.32
CA THR A 101 5.22 -2.50 1.60
C THR A 101 4.82 -3.75 2.39
N LEU A 102 5.80 -4.51 2.88
CA LEU A 102 5.54 -5.66 3.74
C LEU A 102 5.56 -5.24 5.21
N ASN A 103 4.42 -5.25 5.88
CA ASN A 103 4.36 -5.05 7.32
C ASN A 103 4.42 -6.40 8.05
N VAL A 104 5.36 -6.50 8.99
CA VAL A 104 5.58 -7.68 9.83
C VAL A 104 5.40 -7.26 11.28
N ASP A 105 4.61 -8.01 12.05
CA ASP A 105 4.46 -7.73 13.49
C ASP A 105 5.83 -7.69 14.21
N ASN A 106 5.90 -6.95 15.32
CA ASN A 106 7.07 -6.77 16.19
C ASN A 106 8.23 -5.91 15.66
N ASN A 107 7.95 -4.81 14.94
CA ASN A 107 8.97 -3.86 14.45
C ASN A 107 10.08 -4.53 13.61
N ASN A 108 9.79 -5.68 13.00
CA ASN A 108 10.71 -6.27 12.05
C ASN A 108 10.71 -5.39 10.80
N ILE A 109 11.79 -4.63 10.65
CA ILE A 109 12.09 -3.89 9.44
C ILE A 109 12.40 -4.93 8.36
N TYR A 110 11.77 -4.78 7.22
CA TYR A 110 12.13 -5.53 6.02
C TYR A 110 12.97 -4.63 5.15
N GLU A 111 13.98 -5.23 4.54
CA GLU A 111 14.71 -4.60 3.45
C GLU A 111 14.02 -5.01 2.16
N VAL A 112 13.69 -4.02 1.33
CA VAL A 112 13.28 -4.29 -0.04
C VAL A 112 14.44 -5.04 -0.69
N SER A 113 14.16 -6.22 -1.26
CA SER A 113 15.19 -6.98 -1.96
C SER A 113 15.87 -6.07 -2.99
N PRO A 114 17.21 -6.10 -3.12
CA PRO A 114 17.92 -5.30 -4.13
C PRO A 114 17.46 -5.63 -5.56
N PHE A 115 16.76 -6.74 -5.76
CA PHE A 115 16.23 -7.16 -7.05
C PHE A 115 14.73 -6.93 -7.23
N GLY A 116 14.07 -6.25 -6.29
CA GLY A 116 12.73 -5.69 -6.41
C GLY A 116 11.62 -6.66 -6.83
N THR A 117 10.74 -6.18 -7.72
CA THR A 117 9.60 -6.92 -8.28
C THR A 117 9.97 -7.60 -9.58
N ARG A 118 9.57 -8.87 -9.75
CA ARG A 118 9.77 -9.58 -11.01
C ARG A 118 8.50 -10.13 -11.61
N ARG A 119 8.40 -10.01 -12.93
CA ARG A 119 7.34 -10.66 -13.70
C ARG A 119 7.78 -12.07 -14.11
N TYR A 120 6.97 -13.05 -13.76
CA TYR A 120 7.03 -14.42 -14.28
C TYR A 120 5.83 -14.66 -15.19
N ALA A 121 5.84 -15.74 -15.98
CA ALA A 121 4.89 -16.01 -17.06
C ALA A 121 3.41 -15.74 -16.70
N SER A 122 2.98 -16.06 -15.47
CA SER A 122 1.60 -15.88 -15.00
C SER A 122 1.43 -14.98 -13.76
N SER A 123 2.50 -14.45 -13.17
CA SER A 123 2.42 -13.72 -11.89
C SER A 123 3.61 -12.81 -11.64
N TYR A 124 3.39 -11.77 -10.85
CA TYR A 124 4.46 -11.00 -10.23
C TYR A 124 4.93 -11.68 -8.94
N ARG A 125 6.24 -11.66 -8.69
CA ARG A 125 6.85 -12.04 -7.42
C ARG A 125 7.44 -10.81 -6.77
N TYR A 126 7.05 -10.58 -5.53
CA TYR A 126 7.61 -9.57 -4.64
C TYR A 126 8.43 -10.30 -3.59
N VAL A 127 9.71 -9.93 -3.47
CA VAL A 127 10.65 -10.59 -2.57
C VAL A 127 11.07 -9.58 -1.50
N PHE A 128 10.84 -9.95 -0.24
CA PHE A 128 11.19 -9.14 0.91
C PHE A 128 12.25 -9.88 1.71
N CYS A 129 13.35 -9.18 2.00
CA CYS A 129 14.39 -9.69 2.86
C CYS A 129 14.09 -9.26 4.30
N LEU A 130 14.06 -10.22 5.22
CA LEU A 130 13.85 -9.91 6.63
C LEU A 130 15.19 -9.57 7.29
N SER A 131 15.27 -8.40 7.94
CA SER A 131 16.47 -8.03 8.72
C SER A 131 16.64 -8.91 9.96
N LYS A 132 15.55 -9.52 10.47
CA LYS A 132 15.57 -10.52 11.54
C LYS A 132 14.72 -11.73 11.17
N LYS A 133 15.23 -12.93 11.43
CA LYS A 133 14.46 -14.17 11.20
C LYS A 133 13.23 -14.22 12.10
N LEU A 134 12.11 -14.63 11.51
CA LEU A 134 10.92 -15.01 12.22
C LEU A 134 11.13 -16.39 12.86
N SER A 135 10.85 -16.49 14.16
CA SER A 135 10.86 -17.73 14.91
C SER A 135 9.44 -18.29 15.04
N GLY A 136 9.30 -19.61 14.89
CA GLY A 136 8.00 -20.28 14.97
C GLY A 136 7.36 -20.58 13.61
N ALA A 137 6.07 -20.90 13.63
CA ALA A 137 5.34 -21.25 12.43
C ALA A 137 4.98 -19.99 11.62
N PHE A 138 4.99 -20.06 10.29
CA PHE A 138 4.64 -18.91 9.45
C PHE A 138 3.29 -18.26 9.83
N ASN A 139 2.29 -19.09 10.18
CA ASN A 139 0.96 -18.63 10.57
C ASN A 139 0.88 -18.01 11.98
N SER A 140 1.93 -18.07 12.80
CA SER A 140 1.94 -17.40 14.12
C SER A 140 2.29 -15.91 14.03
N HIS A 141 2.54 -15.38 12.84
CA HIS A 141 2.83 -13.97 12.61
C HIS A 141 1.69 -13.31 11.83
N SER A 142 1.27 -12.09 12.19
CA SER A 142 0.38 -11.30 11.33
C SER A 142 1.24 -10.57 10.29
N LEU A 143 1.39 -11.24 9.15
CA LEU A 143 2.08 -10.71 7.99
C LEU A 143 1.07 -9.99 7.10
N ARG A 144 1.36 -8.73 6.79
CA ARG A 144 0.45 -7.89 6.00
C ARG A 144 1.19 -7.25 4.85
N LEU A 145 0.68 -7.38 3.64
CA LEU A 145 1.19 -6.61 2.50
C LEU A 145 0.32 -5.37 2.31
N SER A 146 0.87 -4.21 2.58
CA SER A 146 0.23 -2.93 2.31
C SER A 146 0.55 -2.47 0.90
N VAL A 147 -0.49 -2.07 0.18
CA VAL A 147 -0.40 -1.54 -1.17
C VAL A 147 -1.11 -0.19 -1.18
N ASP A 148 -0.32 0.88 -1.29
CA ASP A 148 -0.86 2.23 -1.43
C ASP A 148 -1.39 2.42 -2.84
N ASN A 149 -2.47 3.20 -2.96
CA ASN A 149 -3.01 3.59 -4.25
C ASN A 149 -2.01 4.53 -4.96
N PRO A 150 -1.53 4.16 -6.16
CA PRO A 150 -0.57 4.99 -6.90
C PRO A 150 -1.12 6.37 -7.30
N ASP A 151 -2.43 6.48 -7.57
CA ASP A 151 -3.08 7.74 -7.94
C ASP A 151 -3.26 8.67 -6.72
N LEU A 152 -3.29 8.10 -5.50
CA LEU A 152 -3.53 8.82 -4.23
C LEU A 152 -2.67 8.25 -3.09
N PRO A 153 -1.33 8.37 -3.17
CA PRO A 153 -0.44 7.81 -2.16
C PRO A 153 -0.73 8.42 -0.78
N GLY A 154 -0.74 7.58 0.25
CA GLY A 154 -1.03 8.00 1.64
C GLY A 154 -2.49 8.31 1.96
N ARG A 155 -3.43 8.16 1.00
CA ARG A 155 -4.87 8.38 1.22
C ARG A 155 -5.70 7.11 1.20
N THR A 156 -5.37 6.16 0.33
CA THR A 156 -6.06 4.88 0.29
C THR A 156 -5.06 3.74 0.23
N ARG A 157 -5.25 2.75 1.11
CA ARG A 157 -4.37 1.58 1.25
C ARG A 157 -5.18 0.30 1.24
N HIS A 158 -4.68 -0.68 0.50
CA HIS A 158 -5.12 -2.07 0.65
C HIS A 158 -4.13 -2.83 1.51
N THR A 159 -4.61 -3.44 2.59
CA THR A 159 -3.80 -4.27 3.48
C THR A 159 -4.20 -5.72 3.25
N PHE A 160 -3.35 -6.49 2.60
CA PHE A 160 -3.56 -7.90 2.34
C PHE A 160 -3.01 -8.73 3.49
N LEU A 161 -3.86 -9.54 4.11
CA LEU A 161 -3.45 -10.52 5.12
C LEU A 161 -2.76 -11.70 4.41
N LEU A 162 -1.50 -11.94 4.73
CA LEU A 162 -0.68 -13.01 4.13
C LEU A 162 -0.79 -14.32 4.91
N THR A 163 -1.21 -14.24 6.16
CA THR A 163 -1.44 -15.36 7.08
C THR A 163 -2.92 -15.40 7.47
N LYS A 164 -3.39 -16.54 7.98
CA LYS A 164 -4.76 -16.72 8.45
C LYS A 164 -5.00 -16.06 9.80
#